data_AF-A0A2G9NSV5-F1
#
_entry.id   AF-A0A2G9NSV5-F1
#
_cell.length_a   1.000
_cell.length_b   1.000
_cell.length_c   1.000
_cell.angle_alpha   90.00
_cell.angle_beta   90.00
_cell.angle_gamma   90.00
#
_symmetry.space_group_name_H-M   'P 1'
#
loop_
_entity.id
_entity.type
_entity.pdbx_description
1 polymer ?
#
loop_
_entity_poly.entity_id
_entity_poly.type
_entity_poly.pdbx_seq_one_letter_code
_entity_poly.pdbx_strand_id
1 'polypeptide(L)'
;MKNKIVTTIILLSIIILFAILLLTKTSITGNIINLENADTQEQIILPIKVHIILDSSNQYSSTKNGQERLDSINGANYIWSQAKIVFQLKEITITEISSEAIPKAINSNPQELKDNPNFEDKKINLFLVQNLQGLNGLAIPEINSILVSDYTTVSNSRTTAHELGHILNLKHVNPESSLMARGQYGEKLSKEEIIQARNKAKKLIKDFS
;
A
#
# COMPACT_ATOMS: atom_id res chain seq x y z
N MET A 1 17.53 -22.22 -76.38
CA MET A 1 16.55 -22.70 -75.36
C MET A 1 17.06 -22.63 -73.93
N LYS A 2 18.27 -23.11 -73.60
CA LYS A 2 18.81 -23.11 -72.23
C LYS A 2 18.84 -21.73 -71.54
N ASN A 3 19.22 -20.66 -72.26
CA ASN A 3 19.31 -19.32 -71.64
C ASN A 3 17.96 -18.76 -71.19
N LYS A 4 16.86 -19.01 -71.92
CA LYS A 4 15.52 -18.54 -71.51
C LYS A 4 15.04 -19.23 -70.23
N ILE A 5 15.38 -20.51 -70.04
CA ILE A 5 15.00 -21.28 -68.85
C ILE A 5 15.71 -20.74 -67.61
N VAL A 6 17.00 -20.40 -67.73
CA VAL A 6 17.78 -19.81 -66.62
C VAL A 6 17.23 -18.44 -66.23
N THR A 7 16.87 -17.58 -67.19
CA THR A 7 16.30 -16.26 -66.88
C THR A 7 14.95 -16.37 -66.18
N THR A 8 14.10 -17.32 -66.60
CA THR A 8 12.80 -17.55 -65.97
C THR A 8 12.93 -18.04 -64.53
N ILE A 9 13.88 -18.94 -64.24
CA ILE A 9 14.11 -19.46 -62.88
C ILE A 9 14.62 -18.36 -61.94
N ILE A 10 15.51 -17.47 -62.43
CA ILE A 10 16.01 -16.33 -61.65
C ILE A 10 14.87 -15.34 -61.36
N LEU A 11 14.01 -15.06 -62.34
CA LEU A 11 12.87 -14.15 -62.13
C LEU A 11 11.87 -14.72 -61.12
N LEU A 12 11.60 -16.04 -61.18
CA LEU A 12 10.68 -16.71 -60.26
C LEU A 12 11.22 -16.72 -58.82
N SER A 13 12.52 -16.92 -58.65
CA SER A 13 13.15 -16.92 -57.32
C SER A 13 13.18 -15.53 -56.69
N ILE A 14 13.35 -14.46 -57.48
CA ILE A 14 13.22 -13.07 -56.99
C ILE A 14 11.79 -12.76 -56.55
N ILE A 15 10.78 -13.21 -57.31
CA ILE A 15 9.36 -13.01 -56.96
C ILE A 15 9.00 -13.76 -55.66
N ILE A 16 9.48 -14.99 -55.49
CA ILE A 16 9.28 -15.78 -54.27
C ILE A 16 9.95 -15.09 -53.07
N LEU A 17 11.18 -14.60 -53.23
CA LEU A 17 11.89 -13.87 -52.17
C LEU A 17 11.15 -12.58 -51.78
N PHE A 18 10.61 -11.85 -52.76
CA PHE A 18 9.83 -10.64 -52.53
C PHE A 18 8.49 -10.94 -51.84
N ALA A 19 7.82 -12.03 -52.22
CA ALA A 19 6.58 -12.48 -51.59
C ALA A 19 6.80 -12.91 -50.12
N ILE A 20 7.91 -13.59 -49.82
CA ILE A 20 8.31 -13.93 -48.44
C ILE A 20 8.60 -12.64 -47.64
N LEU A 21 9.26 -11.65 -48.25
CA LEU A 21 9.54 -10.36 -47.61
C LEU A 21 8.28 -9.53 -47.35
N LEU A 22 7.25 -9.68 -48.19
CA LEU A 22 5.93 -9.08 -47.96
C LEU A 22 5.19 -9.81 -46.83
N LEU A 23 5.19 -11.15 -46.83
CA LEU A 23 4.52 -11.96 -45.79
C LEU A 23 5.11 -11.74 -44.38
N THR A 24 6.42 -11.47 -44.28
CA THR A 24 7.06 -11.10 -42.99
C THR A 24 6.73 -9.67 -42.55
N LYS A 25 6.44 -8.75 -43.48
CA LYS A 25 5.99 -7.38 -43.15
C LYS A 25 4.52 -7.32 -42.74
N THR A 26 3.66 -8.21 -43.23
CA THR A 26 2.23 -8.22 -42.89
C THR A 26 1.89 -8.92 -41.56
N SER A 27 2.85 -9.55 -40.89
CA SER A 27 2.62 -10.25 -39.60
C SER A 27 3.14 -9.50 -38.36
N ILE A 28 3.59 -8.25 -38.49
CA ILE A 28 4.03 -7.42 -37.34
C ILE A 28 2.96 -6.37 -36.94
N THR A 29 1.87 -6.25 -37.69
CA THR A 29 0.74 -5.37 -37.39
C THR A 29 -0.46 -6.09 -36.78
N GLY A 30 -0.23 -7.26 -36.18
CA GLY A 30 -1.22 -7.96 -35.36
C GLY A 30 -0.82 -7.86 -33.89
N ASN A 31 -1.53 -7.02 -33.12
CA ASN A 31 -1.51 -7.02 -31.65
C ASN A 31 -0.12 -7.18 -31.01
N ILE A 32 0.75 -6.18 -31.15
CA ILE A 32 1.59 -5.82 -30.01
C ILE A 32 0.62 -5.22 -28.99
N ILE A 33 -0.03 -6.10 -28.23
CA ILE A 33 -0.57 -5.75 -26.94
C ILE A 33 0.61 -5.09 -26.22
N ASN A 34 0.38 -3.86 -25.78
CA ASN A 34 1.31 -2.96 -25.13
C ASN A 34 1.83 -3.63 -23.83
N LEU A 35 2.72 -4.61 -23.96
CA LEU A 35 3.31 -5.40 -22.87
C LEU A 35 4.45 -4.62 -22.18
N GLU A 36 4.82 -3.44 -22.69
CA GLU A 36 5.81 -2.55 -22.07
C GLU A 36 5.26 -1.64 -20.96
N ASN A 37 3.94 -1.64 -20.71
CA ASN A 37 3.34 -0.79 -19.67
C ASN A 37 2.95 -1.52 -18.37
N ALA A 38 3.38 -2.78 -18.18
CA ALA A 38 3.00 -3.56 -17.00
C ALA A 38 3.75 -3.18 -15.71
N ASP A 39 4.84 -2.41 -15.76
CA ASP A 39 5.68 -2.18 -14.57
C ASP A 39 6.31 -0.77 -14.44
N THR A 40 5.86 0.22 -15.21
CA THR A 40 6.47 1.57 -15.21
C THR A 40 6.01 2.47 -14.07
N GLN A 41 5.07 2.01 -13.24
CA GLN A 41 4.51 2.83 -12.18
C GLN A 41 5.52 3.00 -11.02
N GLU A 42 5.86 4.25 -10.71
CA GLU A 42 6.77 4.62 -9.61
C GLU A 42 6.27 4.15 -8.24
N GLN A 43 7.20 3.68 -7.41
CA GLN A 43 6.94 3.36 -6.01
C GLN A 43 6.81 4.63 -5.17
N ILE A 44 5.72 4.74 -4.41
CA ILE A 44 5.46 5.89 -3.53
C ILE A 44 5.91 5.50 -2.11
N ILE A 45 6.75 6.33 -1.49
CA ILE A 45 7.28 6.08 -0.15
C ILE A 45 6.67 7.08 0.84
N LEU A 46 5.97 6.57 1.85
CA LEU A 46 5.40 7.37 2.93
C LEU A 46 6.18 7.10 4.23
N PRO A 47 6.66 8.15 4.92
CA PRO A 47 7.36 7.98 6.18
C PRO A 47 6.38 7.63 7.30
N ILE A 48 6.70 6.61 8.09
CA ILE A 48 5.94 6.22 9.29
C ILE A 48 6.83 6.28 10.52
N LYS A 49 6.30 6.83 11.61
CA LYS A 49 6.85 6.80 12.96
C LYS A 49 5.99 5.90 13.83
N VAL A 50 6.64 5.07 14.65
CA VAL A 50 5.96 4.14 15.55
C VAL A 50 6.09 4.65 16.98
N HIS A 51 4.96 4.72 17.66
CA HIS A 51 4.85 5.08 19.06
C HIS A 51 4.46 3.84 19.85
N ILE A 52 5.29 3.47 20.82
CA ILE A 52 4.97 2.46 21.81
C ILE A 52 4.34 3.20 22.97
N ILE A 53 3.02 3.05 23.16
CA ILE A 53 2.34 3.77 24.23
C ILE A 53 2.76 3.24 25.59
N LEU A 54 3.04 4.17 26.50
CA LEU A 54 3.14 3.94 27.93
C LEU A 54 2.14 4.88 28.61
N ASP A 55 1.09 4.34 29.21
CA ASP A 55 0.11 5.15 29.95
C ASP A 55 0.33 5.06 31.45
N SER A 56 -0.04 6.13 32.17
CA SER A 56 0.18 6.24 33.62
C SER A 56 -0.55 5.17 34.46
N SER A 57 -1.62 4.57 33.95
CA SER A 57 -2.38 3.51 34.63
C SER A 57 -2.00 2.10 34.19
N ASN A 58 -1.13 1.98 33.18
CA ASN A 58 -0.75 0.74 32.53
C ASN A 58 -1.93 -0.06 31.92
N GLN A 59 -3.07 0.58 31.68
CA GLN A 59 -4.25 -0.02 31.06
C GLN A 59 -4.13 -0.10 29.54
N TYR A 60 -3.39 0.82 28.92
CA TYR A 60 -3.23 0.98 27.48
C TYR A 60 -1.78 0.83 27.01
N SER A 61 -0.82 0.75 27.95
CA SER A 61 0.60 0.53 27.70
C SER A 61 0.86 -0.70 26.83
N SER A 62 1.46 -0.52 25.65
CA SER A 62 1.78 -1.62 24.74
C SER A 62 2.80 -2.57 25.38
N THR A 63 2.50 -3.84 25.25
CA THR A 63 3.26 -5.01 25.70
C THR A 63 4.01 -5.70 24.55
N LYS A 64 3.69 -5.38 23.29
CA LYS A 64 4.35 -5.94 22.10
C LYS A 64 5.86 -5.79 22.20
N ASN A 65 6.62 -6.82 21.82
CA ASN A 65 8.08 -6.73 21.74
C ASN A 65 8.52 -6.11 20.39
N GLY A 66 9.80 -5.73 20.27
CA GLY A 66 10.31 -5.05 19.07
C GLY A 66 10.08 -5.79 17.75
N GLN A 67 10.15 -7.12 17.73
CA GLN A 67 10.02 -7.94 16.51
C GLN A 67 8.57 -7.99 16.01
N GLU A 68 7.62 -8.23 16.89
CA GLU A 68 6.18 -8.29 16.54
C GLU A 68 5.68 -6.98 15.91
N ARG A 69 6.27 -5.84 16.33
CA ARG A 69 5.95 -4.52 15.77
C ARG A 69 6.43 -4.41 14.32
N LEU A 70 7.66 -4.84 14.06
CA LEU A 70 8.26 -4.80 12.72
C LEU A 70 7.51 -5.72 11.75
N ASP A 71 7.11 -6.90 12.22
CA ASP A 71 6.37 -7.88 11.40
C ASP A 71 5.02 -7.32 10.94
N SER A 72 4.36 -6.51 11.77
CA SER A 72 3.10 -5.85 11.39
C SER A 72 3.29 -4.88 10.21
N ILE A 73 4.34 -4.06 10.24
CA ILE A 73 4.64 -3.08 9.18
C ILE A 73 5.12 -3.78 7.91
N ASN A 74 5.99 -4.78 8.05
CA ASN A 74 6.50 -5.56 6.91
C ASN A 74 5.36 -6.29 6.18
N GLY A 75 4.47 -6.95 6.92
CA GLY A 75 3.30 -7.58 6.33
C GLY A 75 2.31 -6.57 5.73
N ALA A 76 2.14 -5.39 6.35
CA ALA A 76 1.34 -4.33 5.76
C ALA A 76 1.93 -3.84 4.43
N ASN A 77 3.26 -3.67 4.36
CA ASN A 77 3.97 -3.32 3.13
C ASN A 77 3.85 -4.41 2.05
N TYR A 78 3.83 -5.68 2.44
CA TYR A 78 3.55 -6.78 1.50
C TYR A 78 2.17 -6.63 0.87
N ILE A 79 1.12 -6.38 1.67
CA ILE A 79 -0.24 -6.14 1.16
C ILE A 79 -0.27 -4.91 0.23
N TRP A 80 0.34 -3.81 0.65
CA TRP A 80 0.36 -2.55 -0.09
C TRP A 80 1.26 -2.54 -1.34
N SER A 81 2.08 -3.57 -1.52
CA SER A 81 2.87 -3.76 -2.74
C SER A 81 2.01 -3.82 -4.01
N GLN A 82 0.75 -4.28 -3.90
CA GLN A 82 -0.27 -4.24 -4.96
C GLN A 82 -0.47 -2.83 -5.55
N ALA A 83 -0.30 -1.79 -4.71
CA ALA A 83 -0.44 -0.38 -5.10
C ALA A 83 0.91 0.32 -5.31
N LYS A 84 2.03 -0.40 -5.20
CA LYS A 84 3.39 0.16 -5.15
C LYS A 84 3.52 1.33 -4.17
N ILE A 85 2.95 1.17 -2.97
CA ILE A 85 3.09 2.10 -1.84
C ILE A 85 3.89 1.38 -0.76
N VAL A 86 4.88 2.08 -0.19
CA VAL A 86 5.69 1.58 0.92
C VAL A 86 5.63 2.56 2.08
N PHE A 87 5.28 2.05 3.24
CA PHE A 87 5.37 2.74 4.52
C PHE A 87 6.76 2.48 5.10
N GLN A 88 7.65 3.46 4.93
CA GLN A 88 9.02 3.37 5.36
C GLN A 88 9.13 3.77 6.83
N LEU A 89 9.43 2.80 7.70
CA LEU A 89 9.72 3.05 9.09
C LEU A 89 10.93 3.99 9.23
N LYS A 90 10.72 5.13 9.88
CA LYS A 90 11.78 6.12 10.15
C LYS A 90 12.26 6.09 11.58
N GLU A 91 11.36 5.83 12.52
CA GLU A 91 11.65 5.93 13.95
C GLU A 91 10.67 5.06 14.74
N ILE A 92 11.15 4.50 15.85
CA ILE A 92 10.33 3.91 16.90
C ILE A 92 10.65 4.66 18.20
N THR A 93 9.63 5.12 18.91
CA THR A 93 9.80 5.84 20.18
C THR A 93 8.80 5.35 21.22
N ILE A 94 9.12 5.55 22.50
CA ILE A 94 8.17 5.38 23.60
C ILE A 94 7.43 6.69 23.78
N THR A 95 6.11 6.64 23.87
CA THR A 95 5.27 7.82 24.02
C THR A 95 4.44 7.70 25.27
N GLU A 96 4.78 8.55 26.24
CA GLU A 96 4.06 8.66 27.50
C GLU A 96 2.80 9.50 27.32
N ILE A 97 1.68 8.98 27.81
CA ILE A 97 0.37 9.64 27.76
C ILE A 97 -0.40 9.41 29.07
N SER A 98 -1.44 10.21 29.30
CA SER A 98 -2.41 9.98 30.37
C SER A 98 -3.26 8.75 30.08
N SER A 99 -3.86 8.17 31.13
CA SER A 99 -4.82 7.07 30.99
C SER A 99 -6.11 7.46 30.24
N GLU A 100 -6.38 8.76 30.06
CA GLU A 100 -7.56 9.26 29.34
C GLU A 100 -7.32 9.45 27.84
N ALA A 101 -6.07 9.49 27.39
CA ALA A 101 -5.70 9.81 26.01
C ALA A 101 -6.32 8.84 24.98
N ILE A 102 -6.24 7.53 25.23
CA ILE A 102 -6.79 6.51 24.33
C ILE A 102 -8.33 6.53 24.33
N PRO A 103 -9.03 6.52 25.48
CA PRO A 103 -10.48 6.72 25.51
C PRO A 103 -10.95 7.99 24.79
N LYS A 104 -10.25 9.12 24.97
CA LYS A 104 -10.58 10.36 24.28
C LYS A 104 -10.38 10.24 22.77
N ALA A 105 -9.27 9.64 22.31
CA ALA A 105 -9.03 9.41 20.89
C ALA A 105 -10.10 8.53 20.23
N ILE A 106 -10.55 7.46 20.91
CA ILE A 106 -11.67 6.61 20.46
C ILE A 106 -12.96 7.43 20.30
N ASN A 107 -13.18 8.41 21.18
CA ASN A 107 -14.32 9.33 21.13
C ASN A 107 -14.04 10.59 20.27
N SER A 108 -13.17 10.47 19.25
CA SER A 108 -12.85 11.53 18.29
C SER A 108 -12.21 12.79 18.90
N ASN A 109 -11.51 12.64 20.03
CA ASN A 109 -10.69 13.70 20.63
C ASN A 109 -9.23 13.23 20.79
N PRO A 110 -8.44 13.23 19.71
CA PRO A 110 -7.05 12.75 19.73
C PRO A 110 -6.04 13.83 20.17
N GLN A 111 -6.49 14.93 20.78
CA GLN A 111 -5.67 16.13 21.00
C GLN A 111 -4.39 15.82 21.79
N GLU A 112 -4.48 14.97 22.82
CA GLU A 112 -3.30 14.60 23.62
C GLU A 112 -2.26 13.80 22.83
N LEU A 113 -2.70 12.96 21.87
CA LEU A 113 -1.78 12.25 20.98
C LEU A 113 -1.07 13.22 20.04
N LYS A 114 -1.83 14.19 19.51
CA LYS A 114 -1.33 15.19 18.57
C LYS A 114 -0.36 16.18 19.22
N ASP A 115 -0.67 16.63 20.43
CA ASP A 115 0.14 17.62 21.16
C ASP A 115 1.34 16.99 21.87
N ASN A 116 1.48 15.67 21.81
CA ASN A 116 2.61 14.98 22.43
C ASN A 116 3.93 15.44 21.78
N PRO A 117 4.99 15.73 22.56
CA PRO A 117 6.28 16.19 22.02
C PRO A 117 6.93 15.24 21.01
N ASN A 118 6.59 13.94 21.06
CA ASN A 118 7.10 12.95 20.12
C ASN A 118 6.33 12.89 18.79
N PHE A 119 5.16 13.55 18.70
CA PHE A 119 4.31 13.56 17.51
C PHE A 119 4.99 14.28 16.34
N GLU A 120 4.81 13.75 15.13
CA GLU A 120 5.44 14.30 13.93
C GLU A 120 4.43 14.53 12.80
N ASP A 121 4.09 15.79 12.53
CA ASP A 121 3.09 16.19 11.51
C ASP A 121 3.48 15.76 10.09
N LYS A 122 4.78 15.62 9.82
CA LYS A 122 5.34 15.25 8.50
C LYS A 122 5.50 13.73 8.32
N LYS A 123 4.87 12.94 9.17
CA LYS A 123 4.90 11.47 9.13
C LYS A 123 3.50 10.92 9.41
N ILE A 124 3.30 9.66 9.04
CA ILE A 124 2.19 8.88 9.59
C ILE A 124 2.60 8.42 10.99
N ASN A 125 1.77 8.64 12.00
CA ASN A 125 2.06 8.23 13.37
C ASN A 125 1.25 6.95 13.70
N LEU A 126 1.95 5.81 13.84
CA LEU A 126 1.39 4.52 14.24
C LEU A 126 1.54 4.36 15.75
N PHE A 127 0.44 4.43 16.49
CA PHE A 127 0.41 4.19 17.93
C PHE A 127 0.06 2.73 18.22
N LEU A 128 0.96 2.04 18.88
CA LEU A 128 0.74 0.70 19.39
C LEU A 128 0.24 0.80 20.82
N VAL A 129 -0.88 0.15 21.08
CA VAL A 129 -1.60 0.22 22.37
C VAL A 129 -2.04 -1.18 22.77
N GLN A 130 -2.13 -1.46 24.07
CA GLN A 130 -2.51 -2.80 24.54
C GLN A 130 -3.91 -3.23 24.09
N ASN A 131 -4.88 -2.31 24.21
CA ASN A 131 -6.27 -2.56 23.85
C ASN A 131 -6.93 -1.27 23.35
N LEU A 132 -7.95 -1.43 22.51
CA LEU A 132 -8.78 -0.34 21.98
C LEU A 132 -10.27 -0.61 22.26
N GLN A 133 -10.60 -1.03 23.48
CA GLN A 133 -12.00 -1.29 23.91
C GLN A 133 -12.79 -2.21 22.94
N GLY A 134 -12.13 -3.25 22.43
CA GLY A 134 -12.71 -4.23 21.49
C GLY A 134 -12.47 -3.94 20.01
N LEU A 135 -11.84 -2.81 19.65
CA LEU A 135 -11.38 -2.54 18.29
C LEU A 135 -10.01 -3.19 18.04
N ASN A 136 -9.78 -3.64 16.80
CA ASN A 136 -8.45 -4.09 16.38
C ASN A 136 -7.53 -2.89 16.06
N GLY A 137 -8.11 -1.85 15.45
CA GLY A 137 -7.43 -0.64 15.06
C GLY A 137 -8.40 0.53 14.93
N LEU A 138 -7.83 1.72 14.85
CA LEU A 138 -8.56 2.97 14.66
C LEU A 138 -7.70 3.92 13.82
N ALA A 139 -8.20 4.32 12.66
CA ALA A 139 -7.62 5.42 11.90
C ALA A 139 -8.16 6.78 12.33
N ILE A 140 -7.26 7.76 12.38
CA ILE A 140 -7.51 9.17 12.73
C ILE A 140 -6.89 10.04 11.61
N PRO A 141 -7.54 10.11 10.42
CA PRO A 141 -6.95 10.74 9.23
C PRO A 141 -6.67 12.24 9.38
N GLU A 142 -7.39 12.93 10.27
CA GLU A 142 -7.22 14.37 10.54
C GLU A 142 -5.84 14.74 11.09
N ILE A 143 -5.15 13.77 11.70
CA ILE A 143 -3.78 13.93 12.22
C ILE A 143 -2.84 12.86 11.64
N ASN A 144 -3.17 12.28 10.48
CA ASN A 144 -2.36 11.24 9.81
C ASN A 144 -1.94 10.10 10.75
N SER A 145 -2.83 9.67 11.65
CA SER A 145 -2.47 8.73 12.72
C SER A 145 -3.34 7.50 12.69
N ILE A 146 -2.77 6.38 13.11
CA ILE A 146 -3.51 5.13 13.33
C ILE A 146 -3.14 4.56 14.69
N LEU A 147 -4.11 3.97 15.38
CA LEU A 147 -3.91 3.19 16.59
C LEU A 147 -4.12 1.72 16.22
N VAL A 148 -3.24 0.84 16.69
CA VAL A 148 -3.36 -0.61 16.49
C VAL A 148 -3.19 -1.30 17.83
N SER A 149 -4.17 -2.14 18.17
CA SER A 149 -4.15 -2.97 19.37
C SER A 149 -3.01 -3.98 19.32
N ASP A 150 -2.45 -4.33 20.48
CA ASP A 150 -1.46 -5.40 20.59
C ASP A 150 -2.07 -6.73 20.16
N TYR A 151 -3.31 -6.95 20.59
CA TYR A 151 -4.08 -8.15 20.27
C TYR A 151 -5.23 -7.79 19.34
N THR A 152 -5.24 -8.44 18.18
CA THR A 152 -6.24 -8.25 17.14
C THR A 152 -6.90 -9.59 16.81
N THR A 153 -8.19 -9.58 16.44
CA THR A 153 -8.93 -10.81 16.07
C THR A 153 -8.56 -11.33 14.67
N VAL A 154 -7.90 -10.49 13.87
CA VAL A 154 -7.28 -10.84 12.58
C VAL A 154 -5.78 -10.53 12.65
N SER A 155 -5.01 -10.82 11.60
CA SER A 155 -3.57 -10.50 11.58
C SER A 155 -3.29 -9.02 11.87
N ASN A 156 -2.27 -8.76 12.69
CA ASN A 156 -1.77 -7.41 12.98
C ASN A 156 -1.35 -6.69 11.69
N SER A 157 -0.68 -7.38 10.77
CA SER A 157 -0.26 -6.80 9.48
C SER A 157 -1.44 -6.32 8.65
N ARG A 158 -2.51 -7.13 8.62
CA ARG A 158 -3.75 -6.79 7.91
C ARG A 158 -4.49 -5.64 8.59
N THR A 159 -4.56 -5.64 9.92
CA THR A 159 -5.15 -4.53 10.69
C THR A 159 -4.42 -3.23 10.40
N THR A 160 -3.09 -3.22 10.52
CA THR A 160 -2.25 -2.07 10.16
C THR A 160 -2.49 -1.63 8.72
N ALA A 161 -2.50 -2.56 7.76
CA ALA A 161 -2.76 -2.24 6.36
C ALA A 161 -4.15 -1.62 6.12
N HIS A 162 -5.18 -2.09 6.82
CA HIS A 162 -6.54 -1.59 6.76
C HIS A 162 -6.63 -0.15 7.31
N GLU A 163 -6.06 0.12 8.48
CA GLU A 163 -6.07 1.47 9.06
C GLU A 163 -5.28 2.46 8.19
N LEU A 164 -4.15 2.01 7.60
CA LEU A 164 -3.42 2.82 6.62
C LEU A 164 -4.27 3.09 5.36
N GLY A 165 -5.18 2.18 4.99
CA GLY A 165 -6.16 2.42 3.93
C GLY A 165 -7.05 3.62 4.21
N HIS A 166 -7.49 3.80 5.45
CA HIS A 166 -8.26 4.98 5.85
C HIS A 166 -7.43 6.28 5.78
N ILE A 167 -6.15 6.25 6.15
CA ILE A 167 -5.23 7.39 5.92
C ILE A 167 -5.13 7.73 4.43
N LEU A 168 -5.13 6.71 3.59
CA LEU A 168 -5.15 6.81 2.13
C LEU A 168 -6.55 7.06 1.54
N ASN A 169 -7.49 7.51 2.38
CA ASN A 169 -8.84 7.92 2.04
C ASN A 169 -9.73 6.77 1.50
N LEU A 170 -9.37 5.51 1.74
CA LEU A 170 -10.23 4.38 1.41
C LEU A 170 -11.34 4.21 2.45
N LYS A 171 -12.51 3.80 1.99
CA LYS A 171 -13.69 3.54 2.82
C LYS A 171 -13.94 2.04 2.92
N HIS A 172 -14.73 1.62 3.91
CA HIS A 172 -15.13 0.21 3.99
C HIS A 172 -15.90 -0.23 2.75
N VAL A 173 -15.67 -1.49 2.37
CA VAL A 173 -16.38 -2.17 1.28
C VAL A 173 -16.90 -3.51 1.77
N ASN A 174 -17.86 -4.09 1.04
CA ASN A 174 -18.52 -5.33 1.43
C ASN A 174 -17.77 -6.62 1.09
N PRO A 175 -17.04 -6.75 -0.04
CA PRO A 175 -16.42 -8.03 -0.40
C PRO A 175 -15.42 -8.51 0.64
N GLU A 176 -15.63 -9.67 1.26
CA GLU A 176 -14.81 -10.19 2.37
C GLU A 176 -13.33 -10.36 2.02
N SER A 177 -13.02 -10.61 0.74
CA SER A 177 -11.65 -10.71 0.24
C SER A 177 -10.90 -9.38 0.12
N SER A 178 -11.62 -8.24 0.24
CA SER A 178 -11.03 -6.90 0.16
C SER A 178 -10.30 -6.53 1.45
N LEU A 179 -9.19 -5.81 1.30
CA LEU A 179 -8.48 -5.18 2.42
C LEU A 179 -9.40 -4.26 3.22
N MET A 180 -10.34 -3.56 2.57
CA MET A 180 -11.22 -2.60 3.24
C MET A 180 -12.52 -3.22 3.78
N ALA A 181 -12.67 -4.55 3.74
CA ALA A 181 -13.77 -5.22 4.42
C ALA A 181 -13.63 -5.14 5.95
N ARG A 182 -14.69 -4.81 6.68
CA ARG A 182 -14.60 -4.62 8.13
C ARG A 182 -14.49 -5.95 8.87
N GLY A 183 -13.44 -6.13 9.67
CA GLY A 183 -13.28 -7.29 10.56
C GLY A 183 -13.07 -8.63 9.85
N GLN A 184 -12.71 -8.62 8.57
CA GLN A 184 -12.50 -9.81 7.74
C GLN A 184 -11.01 -10.04 7.45
N TYR A 185 -10.67 -11.21 6.89
CA TYR A 185 -9.29 -11.60 6.55
C TYR A 185 -8.82 -11.15 5.16
N GLY A 186 -9.65 -10.43 4.40
CA GLY A 186 -9.31 -9.94 3.07
C GLY A 186 -8.11 -9.00 3.05
N GLU A 187 -7.33 -9.08 1.96
CA GLU A 187 -6.10 -8.32 1.71
C GLU A 187 -6.04 -7.73 0.30
N LYS A 188 -7.05 -7.97 -0.54
CA LYS A 188 -7.04 -7.53 -1.94
C LYS A 188 -7.43 -6.06 -2.06
N LEU A 189 -6.75 -5.35 -2.96
CA LEU A 189 -7.18 -4.02 -3.41
C LEU A 189 -7.77 -4.11 -4.81
N SER A 190 -8.91 -3.44 -5.03
CA SER A 190 -9.43 -3.18 -6.37
C SER A 190 -8.56 -2.16 -7.12
N LYS A 191 -8.74 -2.07 -8.44
CA LYS A 191 -8.01 -1.10 -9.26
C LYS A 191 -8.36 0.33 -8.85
N GLU A 192 -9.62 0.57 -8.51
CA GLU A 192 -10.15 1.86 -8.08
C GLU A 192 -9.54 2.27 -6.74
N GLU A 193 -9.47 1.35 -5.77
CA GLU A 193 -8.80 1.59 -4.48
C GLU A 193 -7.31 1.87 -4.67
N ILE A 194 -6.61 1.15 -5.55
CA ILE A 194 -5.19 1.40 -5.87
C ILE A 194 -5.01 2.83 -6.40
N ILE A 195 -5.82 3.25 -7.38
CA ILE A 195 -5.72 4.59 -7.98
C ILE A 195 -5.99 5.66 -6.93
N GLN A 196 -7.05 5.50 -6.14
CA GLN A 196 -7.44 6.43 -5.09
C GLN A 196 -6.35 6.56 -4.01
N ALA A 197 -5.86 5.44 -3.51
CA ALA A 197 -4.82 5.39 -2.50
C ALA A 197 -3.54 6.06 -2.98
N ARG A 198 -3.11 5.78 -4.22
CA ARG A 198 -1.92 6.41 -4.81
C ARG A 198 -2.08 7.92 -4.97
N ASN A 199 -3.25 8.40 -5.39
CA ASN A 199 -3.53 9.84 -5.49
C ASN A 199 -3.44 10.53 -4.12
N LYS A 200 -4.02 9.93 -3.08
CA LYS A 200 -3.92 10.45 -1.71
C LYS A 200 -2.49 10.38 -1.18
N ALA A 201 -1.76 9.30 -1.44
CA ALA A 201 -0.36 9.14 -1.02
C ALA A 201 0.55 10.23 -1.63
N LYS A 202 0.40 10.53 -2.93
CA LYS A 202 1.13 11.63 -3.58
C LYS A 202 0.83 12.99 -2.94
N LYS A 203 -0.42 13.24 -2.56
CA LYS A 203 -0.81 14.45 -1.85
C LYS A 203 -0.12 14.54 -0.48
N LEU A 204 -0.13 13.44 0.28
CA LEU A 204 0.55 13.38 1.59
C LEU A 204 2.05 13.66 1.49
N ILE A 205 2.75 13.13 0.49
CA ILE A 205 4.18 13.45 0.27
C ILE A 205 4.40 14.94 0.11
N LYS A 206 3.53 15.60 -0.69
CA LYS A 206 3.62 17.05 -0.89
C LYS A 206 3.34 17.82 0.40
N ASP A 207 2.39 17.36 1.20
CA ASP A 207 2.04 17.97 2.49
C ASP A 207 3.15 17.75 3.55
N PHE A 208 3.93 16.66 3.44
CA PHE A 208 5.07 16.34 4.31
C PHE A 208 6.38 17.05 3.92
N SER A 209 6.46 17.63 2.72
CA SER A 209 7.64 18.35 2.23
C SER A 209 7.71 19.73 2.90
#